data_AF-A0AAN6BZR1-F1
#
_entry.id   AF-A0AAN6BZR1-F1
#
_cell.length_a   1.000
_cell.length_b   1.000
_cell.length_c   1.000
_cell.angle_alpha   90.00
_cell.angle_beta   90.00
_cell.angle_gamma   90.00
#
_symmetry.space_group_name_H-M   'P 1'
#
loop_
_entity.id
_entity.type
_entity.pdbx_description
1 polymer ?
#
loop_
_entity_poly.entity_id
_entity_poly.type
_entity_poly.pdbx_seq_one_letter_code
_entity_poly.pdbx_strand_id
1 'polypeptide(L)'
;MSLASALIFRVSQLIRDPPRALVRLGIFAAFSIFLILVTWKSSSFSNGWSAAPISEAELGNITQQAKTYNENPVKAPYKTTFWEVGQRSRELSKWLSRSEQIGTASRSGRELRNVVESAAQDLFPFLKHPPRKPRTQTPLSDLRNSFGKGSRGIVIPVGGGEQSVRFAGHLIVSLRKVLGSKLPIQIVYAGEDDLPKKDRNRISNLDGASGVEFLDIFTVFDDTTLKLKDGGWAIKAFALLGSRFEEAILLDADAVFLQQPEKLFEQRAYTEKGALLFHDRLLWQHAFKQRHEWWKDQIKEPTAEMNNSLVWTEDYAEECDSGVVVLNKGRVSNLVGLLHVAWQNTHDVREEVTYRLGHGDKESWWLGLELGGSRYEFEKHYGSMLGWGKGKEGNVTEVCSFVIAHTDQKDKLLWYNGSLLKNKRVDPDGYEVAEYWMMDGKWHKGRTKDDMSCMTDSEVMELSAEEKRVLRESIEVAKEVDSTLKKG
;
A
#
# COMPACT_ATOMS: atom_id res chain seq x y z
N MET A 1 36.83 -37.10 -64.07
CA MET A 1 35.94 -36.97 -62.90
C MET A 1 35.09 -35.72 -63.11
N SER A 2 33.76 -35.84 -63.08
CA SER A 2 32.87 -34.74 -63.47
C SER A 2 32.79 -33.67 -62.37
N LEU A 3 32.53 -32.42 -62.77
CA LEU A 3 32.32 -31.26 -61.89
C LEU A 3 31.29 -31.51 -60.78
N ALA A 4 30.32 -32.42 -61.00
CA ALA A 4 29.32 -32.78 -60.01
C ALA A 4 29.93 -33.55 -58.82
N SER A 5 30.90 -34.44 -59.05
CA SER A 5 31.54 -35.22 -57.99
C SER A 5 32.42 -34.35 -57.08
N ALA A 6 33.05 -33.30 -57.63
CA ALA A 6 33.85 -32.34 -56.87
C ALA A 6 32.99 -31.42 -55.99
N LEU A 7 31.79 -31.06 -56.47
CA LEU A 7 30.85 -30.23 -55.70
C LEU A 7 30.26 -31.00 -54.51
N ILE A 8 29.85 -32.26 -54.72
CA ILE A 8 29.30 -33.11 -53.66
C ILE A 8 30.34 -33.36 -52.54
N PHE A 9 31.61 -33.57 -52.91
CA PHE A 9 32.70 -33.75 -51.93
C PHE A 9 32.99 -32.46 -51.13
N ARG A 10 32.94 -31.28 -51.77
CA ARG A 10 33.11 -30.00 -51.06
C ARG A 10 31.95 -29.67 -50.13
N VAL A 11 30.72 -30.01 -50.52
CA VAL A 11 29.53 -29.82 -49.67
C VAL A 11 29.56 -30.76 -48.46
N SER A 12 30.01 -32.02 -48.64
CA SER A 12 30.11 -32.96 -47.52
C SER A 12 31.20 -32.57 -46.50
N GLN A 13 32.32 -31.99 -46.94
CA GLN A 13 33.35 -31.45 -46.03
C GLN A 13 32.85 -30.23 -45.24
N LEU A 14 32.04 -29.36 -45.86
CA LEU A 14 31.43 -28.20 -45.18
C LEU A 14 30.43 -28.58 -44.08
N ILE A 15 29.81 -29.76 -44.18
CA ILE A 15 28.90 -30.31 -43.17
C ILE A 15 29.67 -31.00 -42.04
N ARG A 16 30.80 -31.66 -42.35
CA ARG A 16 31.61 -32.39 -41.36
C ARG A 16 32.47 -31.47 -40.48
N ASP A 17 33.02 -30.40 -41.04
CA ASP A 17 33.83 -29.40 -40.33
C ASP A 17 33.42 -27.97 -40.75
N PRO A 18 32.33 -27.41 -40.18
CA PRO A 18 31.88 -26.09 -40.55
C PRO A 18 32.95 -25.04 -40.18
N PRO A 19 33.29 -24.11 -41.11
CA PRO A 19 34.18 -23.00 -40.82
C PRO A 19 33.72 -22.24 -39.56
N ARG A 20 34.66 -21.85 -38.68
CA ARG A 20 34.35 -21.11 -37.43
C ARG A 20 33.45 -19.88 -37.65
N ALA A 21 33.48 -19.28 -38.84
CA ALA A 21 32.60 -18.18 -39.24
C ALA A 21 31.12 -18.59 -39.35
N LEU A 22 30.81 -19.77 -39.89
CA LEU A 22 29.45 -20.31 -40.00
C LEU A 22 28.88 -20.73 -38.63
N VAL A 23 29.72 -21.29 -37.75
CA VAL A 23 29.34 -21.58 -36.36
C VAL A 23 29.05 -20.28 -35.58
N ARG A 24 29.88 -19.24 -35.76
CA ARG A 24 29.64 -17.92 -35.16
C ARG A 24 28.37 -17.26 -35.69
N LEU A 25 28.07 -17.37 -36.99
CA LEU A 25 26.82 -16.89 -37.58
C LEU A 25 25.60 -17.64 -37.03
N GLY A 26 25.70 -18.96 -36.85
CA GLY A 26 24.64 -19.76 -36.23
C GLY A 26 24.40 -19.38 -34.77
N ILE A 27 25.47 -19.14 -33.99
CA ILE A 27 25.36 -18.68 -32.60
C ILE A 27 24.76 -17.26 -32.55
N PHE A 28 25.21 -16.34 -33.40
CA PHE A 28 24.63 -14.99 -33.47
C PHE A 28 23.16 -14.99 -33.90
N ALA A 29 22.78 -15.85 -34.84
CA ALA A 29 21.38 -16.02 -35.25
C ALA A 29 20.54 -16.60 -34.10
N ALA A 30 21.04 -17.61 -33.39
CA ALA A 30 20.37 -18.18 -32.23
C ALA A 30 20.26 -17.17 -31.07
N PHE A 31 21.30 -16.37 -30.83
CA PHE A 31 21.28 -15.31 -29.82
C PHE A 31 20.33 -14.18 -30.20
N SER A 32 20.24 -13.84 -31.50
CA SER A 32 19.30 -12.84 -32.01
C SER A 32 17.86 -13.33 -31.92
N ILE A 33 17.59 -14.60 -32.25
CA ILE A 33 16.27 -15.22 -32.07
C ILE A 33 15.92 -15.30 -30.58
N PHE A 34 16.87 -15.63 -29.71
CA PHE A 34 16.67 -15.64 -28.26
C PHE A 34 16.41 -14.23 -27.71
N LEU A 35 17.15 -13.20 -28.17
CA LEU A 35 16.89 -11.80 -27.83
C LEU A 35 15.53 -11.34 -28.36
N ILE A 36 15.13 -11.75 -29.57
CA ILE A 36 13.79 -11.49 -30.10
C ILE A 36 12.74 -12.18 -29.24
N LEU A 37 12.92 -13.44 -28.83
CA LEU A 37 11.96 -14.15 -27.97
C LEU A 37 11.89 -13.57 -26.54
N VAL A 38 13.02 -13.12 -25.99
CA VAL A 38 13.09 -12.49 -24.65
C VAL A 38 12.50 -11.09 -24.70
N THR A 39 12.78 -10.31 -25.75
CA THR A 39 12.15 -9.00 -25.95
C THR A 39 10.68 -9.11 -26.33
N TRP A 40 10.25 -10.17 -27.01
CA TRP A 40 8.84 -10.45 -27.29
C TRP A 40 8.07 -10.90 -26.04
N LYS A 41 8.76 -11.53 -25.08
CA LYS A 41 8.19 -11.87 -23.77
C LYS A 41 8.23 -10.70 -22.78
N SER A 42 9.15 -9.74 -22.94
CA SER A 42 9.26 -8.54 -22.09
C SER A 42 8.46 -7.34 -22.62
N SER A 43 8.24 -7.26 -23.94
CA SER A 43 7.26 -6.37 -24.54
C SER A 43 5.92 -7.11 -24.59
N SER A 44 5.13 -6.99 -23.52
CA SER A 44 3.70 -7.23 -23.61
C SER A 44 3.10 -6.14 -24.52
N PHE A 45 3.26 -6.32 -25.83
CA PHE A 45 2.42 -5.68 -26.82
C PHE A 45 1.01 -6.22 -26.55
N SER A 46 0.19 -5.39 -25.93
CA SER A 46 -1.26 -5.51 -25.94
C SER A 46 -1.73 -5.40 -27.39
N ASN A 47 -1.54 -6.45 -28.18
CA ASN A 47 -2.27 -6.61 -29.43
C ASN A 47 -3.74 -6.67 -29.03
N GLY A 48 -4.50 -5.66 -29.48
CA GLY A 48 -5.92 -5.51 -29.24
C GLY A 48 -6.72 -6.63 -29.89
N TRP A 49 -6.71 -7.80 -29.26
CA TRP A 49 -7.80 -8.75 -29.42
C TRP A 49 -8.97 -8.10 -28.70
N SER A 50 -9.90 -7.52 -29.46
CA SER A 50 -11.18 -7.10 -28.92
C SER A 50 -11.74 -8.26 -28.10
N ALA A 51 -11.93 -8.05 -26.79
CA ALA A 51 -12.49 -9.09 -25.95
C ALA A 51 -13.81 -9.60 -26.58
N ALA A 52 -14.04 -10.91 -26.50
CA ALA A 52 -15.27 -11.49 -27.03
C ALA A 52 -16.47 -10.70 -26.48
N PRO A 53 -17.46 -10.35 -27.34
CA PRO A 53 -18.67 -9.67 -26.89
C PRO A 53 -19.28 -10.39 -25.70
N ILE A 54 -19.85 -9.65 -24.75
CA ILE A 54 -20.64 -10.28 -23.69
C ILE A 54 -21.87 -10.94 -24.29
N SER A 55 -22.08 -12.21 -23.96
CA SER A 55 -23.28 -12.93 -24.37
C SER A 55 -24.51 -12.41 -23.60
N GLU A 56 -25.70 -12.51 -24.19
CA GLU A 56 -26.94 -12.14 -23.50
C GLU A 56 -27.14 -12.96 -22.21
N ALA A 57 -26.75 -14.24 -22.22
CA ALA A 57 -26.81 -15.10 -21.04
C ALA A 57 -25.86 -14.64 -19.92
N GLU A 58 -24.62 -14.27 -20.26
CA GLU A 58 -23.63 -13.74 -19.30
C GLU A 58 -24.13 -12.41 -18.69
N LEU A 59 -24.58 -11.47 -19.53
CA LEU A 59 -25.12 -10.19 -19.05
C LEU A 59 -26.38 -10.41 -18.19
N GLY A 60 -27.27 -11.30 -18.60
CA GLY A 60 -28.48 -11.67 -17.85
C GLY A 60 -28.16 -12.21 -16.46
N ASN A 61 -27.18 -13.10 -16.35
CA ASN A 61 -26.73 -13.66 -15.07
C ASN A 61 -26.14 -12.59 -14.15
N ILE A 62 -25.23 -11.75 -14.66
CA ILE A 62 -24.62 -10.66 -13.88
C ILE A 62 -25.71 -9.69 -13.40
N THR A 63 -26.63 -9.31 -14.29
CA THR A 63 -27.75 -8.40 -13.97
C THR A 63 -28.65 -8.99 -12.89
N GLN A 64 -29.00 -10.26 -12.99
CA GLN A 64 -29.85 -10.93 -12.01
C GLN A 64 -29.16 -11.03 -10.65
N GLN A 65 -27.88 -11.36 -10.61
CA GLN A 65 -27.12 -11.43 -9.36
C GLN A 65 -26.95 -10.06 -8.70
N ALA A 66 -26.63 -9.02 -9.47
CA ALA A 66 -26.57 -7.65 -8.97
C ALA A 66 -27.92 -7.18 -8.42
N LYS A 67 -29.03 -7.53 -9.10
CA LYS A 67 -30.38 -7.25 -8.62
C LYS A 67 -30.66 -7.93 -7.28
N THR A 68 -30.28 -9.20 -7.12
CA THR A 68 -30.41 -9.91 -5.83
C THR A 68 -29.61 -9.22 -4.72
N TYR A 69 -28.41 -8.70 -5.00
CA TYR A 69 -27.64 -7.92 -4.03
C TYR A 69 -28.30 -6.59 -3.66
N ASN A 70 -28.88 -5.89 -4.63
CA ASN A 70 -29.62 -4.65 -4.41
C ASN A 70 -30.88 -4.87 -3.56
N GLU A 71 -31.62 -5.95 -3.80
CA GLU A 71 -32.80 -6.34 -3.03
C GLU A 71 -32.45 -6.79 -1.60
N ASN A 72 -31.20 -7.21 -1.35
CA ASN A 72 -30.70 -7.66 -0.05
C ASN A 72 -29.46 -6.85 0.35
N PRO A 73 -29.58 -5.55 0.68
CA PRO A 73 -28.43 -4.73 1.01
C PRO A 73 -27.82 -5.13 2.37
N VAL A 74 -26.50 -4.96 2.50
CA VAL A 74 -25.79 -5.20 3.76
C VAL A 74 -26.16 -4.10 4.75
N LYS A 75 -26.61 -4.48 5.95
CA LYS A 75 -27.04 -3.57 7.02
C LYS A 75 -26.52 -4.05 8.37
N ALA A 76 -26.53 -3.15 9.35
CA ALA A 76 -26.22 -3.49 10.74
C ALA A 76 -27.17 -4.60 11.27
N PRO A 77 -26.69 -5.48 12.17
CA PRO A 77 -25.33 -5.53 12.71
C PRO A 77 -24.31 -6.04 11.68
N TYR A 78 -23.20 -5.30 11.52
CA TYR A 78 -22.16 -5.57 10.54
C TYR A 78 -21.22 -6.71 10.93
N LYS A 79 -21.14 -7.08 12.22
CA LYS A 79 -20.16 -8.07 12.73
C LYS A 79 -20.11 -9.38 11.95
N THR A 80 -21.23 -9.86 11.40
CA THR A 80 -21.30 -11.14 10.65
C THR A 80 -21.30 -10.97 9.12
N THR A 81 -21.10 -9.75 8.63
CA THR A 81 -21.31 -9.40 7.21
C THR A 81 -20.01 -9.29 6.40
N PHE A 82 -18.84 -9.32 7.05
CA PHE A 82 -17.55 -9.08 6.39
C PHE A 82 -17.27 -10.14 5.32
N TRP A 83 -17.57 -11.42 5.60
CA TRP A 83 -17.49 -12.48 4.59
C TRP A 83 -18.36 -12.18 3.36
N GLU A 84 -19.61 -11.78 3.59
CA GLU A 84 -20.55 -11.47 2.52
C GLU A 84 -20.11 -10.28 1.68
N VAL A 85 -19.65 -9.19 2.32
CA VAL A 85 -19.09 -8.02 1.64
C VAL A 85 -17.86 -8.43 0.82
N GLY A 86 -17.01 -9.31 1.35
CA GLY A 86 -15.88 -9.92 0.65
C GLY A 86 -16.32 -10.67 -0.62
N GLN A 87 -17.31 -11.55 -0.51
CA GLN A 87 -17.84 -12.30 -1.66
C GLN A 87 -18.43 -11.36 -2.73
N ARG A 88 -19.24 -10.38 -2.32
CA ARG A 88 -19.79 -9.37 -3.25
C ARG A 88 -18.69 -8.53 -3.89
N SER A 89 -17.60 -8.24 -3.16
CA SER A 89 -16.42 -7.55 -3.68
C SER A 89 -15.68 -8.38 -4.74
N ARG A 90 -15.51 -9.68 -4.51
CA ARG A 90 -14.89 -10.59 -5.49
C ARG A 90 -15.70 -10.65 -6.79
N GLU A 91 -17.04 -10.71 -6.70
CA GLU A 91 -17.91 -10.64 -7.88
C GLU A 91 -17.84 -9.28 -8.57
N LEU A 92 -17.87 -8.18 -7.81
CA LEU A 92 -17.71 -6.84 -8.37
C LEU A 92 -16.40 -6.68 -9.14
N SER A 93 -15.29 -7.23 -8.61
CA SER A 93 -13.98 -7.22 -9.28
C SER A 93 -14.01 -7.96 -10.63
N LYS A 94 -14.67 -9.12 -10.69
CA LYS A 94 -14.87 -9.88 -11.94
C LYS A 94 -15.69 -9.07 -12.94
N TRP A 95 -16.83 -8.51 -12.52
CA TRP A 95 -17.72 -7.77 -13.39
C TRP A 95 -17.09 -6.47 -13.89
N LEU A 96 -16.34 -5.76 -13.03
CA LEU A 96 -15.60 -4.55 -13.39
C LEU A 96 -14.50 -4.86 -14.42
N SER A 97 -13.72 -5.91 -14.20
CA SER A 97 -12.69 -6.36 -15.16
C SER A 97 -13.31 -6.72 -16.51
N ARG A 98 -14.46 -7.41 -16.49
CA ARG A 98 -15.20 -7.75 -17.71
C ARG A 98 -15.74 -6.50 -18.42
N SER A 99 -16.26 -5.54 -17.67
CA SER A 99 -16.75 -4.26 -18.19
C SER A 99 -15.66 -3.46 -18.91
N GLU A 100 -14.43 -3.44 -18.37
CA GLU A 100 -13.28 -2.79 -19.02
C GLU A 100 -12.87 -3.45 -20.33
N GLN A 101 -12.83 -4.78 -20.34
CA GLN A 101 -12.46 -5.55 -21.52
C GLN A 101 -13.40 -5.32 -22.71
N ILE A 102 -14.70 -5.20 -22.43
CA ILE A 102 -15.73 -4.98 -23.45
C ILE A 102 -15.83 -3.50 -23.83
N GLY A 103 -15.64 -2.61 -22.85
CA GLY A 103 -15.87 -1.18 -23.02
C GLY A 103 -17.34 -0.84 -23.21
N THR A 104 -17.60 0.36 -23.75
CA THR A 104 -18.94 0.97 -23.80
C THR A 104 -19.43 1.26 -25.22
N ALA A 105 -18.72 0.75 -26.24
CA ALA A 105 -19.08 0.93 -27.64
C ALA A 105 -20.40 0.23 -27.98
N SER A 106 -20.62 -0.99 -27.46
CA SER A 106 -21.86 -1.76 -27.66
C SER A 106 -22.93 -1.41 -26.63
N ARG A 107 -24.19 -1.72 -26.96
CA ARG A 107 -25.32 -1.58 -26.02
C ARG A 107 -25.11 -2.45 -24.78
N SER A 108 -24.79 -3.73 -24.96
CA SER A 108 -24.55 -4.67 -23.87
C SER A 108 -23.36 -4.27 -22.99
N GLY A 109 -22.32 -3.64 -23.55
CA GLY A 109 -21.20 -3.08 -22.77
C GLY A 109 -21.62 -1.90 -21.89
N ARG A 110 -22.49 -1.02 -22.40
CA ARG A 110 -23.09 0.06 -21.59
C ARG A 110 -24.00 -0.47 -20.49
N GLU A 111 -24.81 -1.47 -20.80
CA GLU A 111 -25.69 -2.14 -19.82
C GLU A 111 -24.86 -2.81 -18.72
N LEU A 112 -23.81 -3.56 -19.07
CA LEU A 112 -22.89 -4.15 -18.10
C LEU A 112 -22.26 -3.08 -17.19
N ARG A 113 -21.75 -1.98 -17.76
CA ARG A 113 -21.18 -0.89 -16.96
C ARG A 113 -22.20 -0.33 -15.98
N ASN A 114 -23.44 -0.10 -16.40
CA ASN A 114 -24.49 0.41 -15.51
C ASN A 114 -24.79 -0.55 -14.36
N VAL A 115 -24.83 -1.86 -14.63
CA VAL A 115 -25.01 -2.90 -13.60
C VAL A 115 -23.86 -2.89 -12.59
N VAL A 116 -22.62 -2.81 -13.07
CA VAL A 116 -21.41 -2.74 -12.23
C VAL A 116 -21.42 -1.48 -11.34
N GLU A 117 -21.77 -0.33 -11.91
CA GLU A 117 -21.87 0.94 -11.18
C GLU A 117 -22.96 0.90 -10.10
N SER A 118 -24.11 0.30 -10.39
CA SER A 118 -25.17 0.11 -9.40
C SER A 118 -24.70 -0.82 -8.26
N ALA A 119 -24.14 -1.98 -8.61
CA ALA A 119 -23.65 -2.94 -7.62
C ALA A 119 -22.56 -2.36 -6.72
N ALA A 120 -21.63 -1.57 -7.29
CA ALA A 120 -20.59 -0.89 -6.52
C ALA A 120 -21.16 0.13 -5.54
N GLN A 121 -22.11 0.96 -5.98
CA GLN A 121 -22.76 1.94 -5.12
C GLN A 121 -23.55 1.29 -3.98
N ASP A 122 -24.21 0.16 -4.24
CA ASP A 122 -24.98 -0.54 -3.22
C ASP A 122 -24.10 -1.26 -2.20
N LEU A 123 -22.97 -1.83 -2.65
CA LEU A 123 -22.00 -2.45 -1.76
C LEU A 123 -21.20 -1.41 -0.96
N PHE A 124 -20.87 -0.28 -1.58
CA PHE A 124 -20.06 0.80 -1.03
C PHE A 124 -20.81 2.15 -1.11
N PRO A 125 -21.73 2.41 -0.16
CA PRO A 125 -22.60 3.58 -0.21
C PRO A 125 -21.88 4.94 -0.24
N PHE A 126 -20.63 5.02 0.22
CA PHE A 126 -19.82 6.23 0.14
C PHE A 126 -19.44 6.65 -1.29
N LEU A 127 -19.70 5.80 -2.29
CA LEU A 127 -19.60 6.16 -3.70
C LEU A 127 -20.83 6.93 -4.21
N LYS A 128 -21.97 6.90 -3.48
CA LYS A 128 -23.19 7.61 -3.88
C LYS A 128 -23.00 9.11 -3.71
N HIS A 129 -23.55 9.89 -4.64
CA HIS A 129 -23.59 11.36 -4.59
C HIS A 129 -22.23 12.05 -4.34
N PRO A 130 -21.17 11.73 -5.11
CA PRO A 130 -19.86 12.32 -4.89
C PRO A 130 -19.94 13.86 -5.04
N PRO A 131 -19.39 14.65 -4.09
CA PRO A 131 -19.54 16.12 -4.09
C PRO A 131 -19.10 16.82 -5.38
N ARG A 132 -18.02 16.34 -6.04
CA ARG A 132 -17.57 16.86 -7.35
C ARG A 132 -18.56 16.65 -8.49
N LYS A 133 -19.37 15.58 -8.45
CA LYS A 133 -20.33 15.23 -9.51
C LYS A 133 -21.61 14.61 -8.92
N PRO A 134 -22.46 15.37 -8.20
CA PRO A 134 -23.54 14.78 -7.39
C PRO A 134 -24.61 14.01 -8.16
N ARG A 135 -24.74 14.26 -9.48
CA ARG A 135 -25.72 13.65 -10.38
C ARG A 135 -25.16 12.52 -11.26
N THR A 136 -23.88 12.17 -11.09
CA THR A 136 -23.27 11.11 -11.90
C THR A 136 -23.98 9.77 -11.70
N GLN A 137 -24.12 9.01 -12.78
CA GLN A 137 -24.63 7.64 -12.75
C GLN A 137 -23.49 6.62 -12.73
N THR A 138 -22.24 7.08 -12.85
CA THR A 138 -21.05 6.22 -12.92
C THR A 138 -19.96 6.69 -11.95
N PRO A 139 -20.24 6.82 -10.64
CA PRO A 139 -19.30 7.39 -9.68
C PRO A 139 -18.03 6.53 -9.51
N LEU A 140 -18.12 5.20 -9.67
CA LEU A 140 -16.92 4.36 -9.60
C LEU A 140 -16.00 4.64 -10.79
N SER A 141 -16.55 4.71 -12.01
CA SER A 141 -15.78 5.11 -13.20
C SER A 141 -15.21 6.52 -13.06
N ASP A 142 -15.98 7.47 -12.52
CA ASP A 142 -15.50 8.84 -12.30
C ASP A 142 -14.32 8.90 -11.33
N LEU A 143 -14.41 8.18 -10.20
CA LEU A 143 -13.32 8.05 -9.24
C LEU A 143 -12.08 7.46 -9.89
N ARG A 144 -12.24 6.37 -10.65
CA ARG A 144 -11.12 5.71 -11.34
C ARG A 144 -10.48 6.59 -12.40
N ASN A 145 -11.29 7.32 -13.17
CA ASN A 145 -10.82 8.27 -14.17
C ASN A 145 -10.11 9.49 -13.55
N SER A 146 -10.27 9.72 -12.24
CA SER A 146 -9.53 10.76 -11.53
C SER A 146 -8.08 10.38 -11.23
N PHE A 147 -7.73 9.08 -11.33
CA PHE A 147 -6.36 8.63 -11.16
C PHE A 147 -5.55 8.94 -12.42
N GLY A 148 -4.42 9.63 -12.25
CA GLY A 148 -3.47 9.83 -13.34
C GLY A 148 -2.89 8.48 -13.76
N LYS A 149 -3.19 8.02 -14.96
CA LYS A 149 -2.68 6.73 -15.48
C LYS A 149 -1.15 6.68 -15.42
N GLY A 150 -0.59 5.62 -14.83
CA GLY A 150 0.84 5.43 -14.62
C GLY A 150 1.48 6.40 -13.62
N SER A 151 0.69 7.22 -12.91
CA SER A 151 1.23 8.15 -11.93
C SER A 151 1.59 7.46 -10.62
N ARG A 152 2.75 7.84 -10.09
CA ARG A 152 3.26 7.43 -8.77
C ARG A 152 3.32 8.63 -7.85
N GLY A 153 2.95 8.46 -6.58
CA GLY A 153 3.07 9.54 -5.60
C GLY A 153 2.88 9.10 -4.15
N ILE A 154 3.11 10.06 -3.26
CA ILE A 154 2.99 9.89 -1.81
C ILE A 154 1.71 10.59 -1.34
N VAL A 155 0.97 9.93 -0.47
CA VAL A 155 -0.26 10.42 0.15
C VAL A 155 -0.03 10.51 1.65
N ILE A 156 -0.21 11.69 2.24
CA ILE A 156 -0.02 11.91 3.68
C ILE A 156 -1.31 12.48 4.25
N PRO A 157 -2.08 11.74 5.05
CA PRO A 157 -3.19 12.30 5.79
C PRO A 157 -2.65 13.24 6.87
N VAL A 158 -3.10 14.50 6.88
CA VAL A 158 -2.66 15.51 7.86
C VAL A 158 -3.89 16.27 8.36
N GLY A 159 -4.06 16.31 9.67
CA GLY A 159 -5.22 16.92 10.32
C GLY A 159 -5.13 16.80 11.85
N GLY A 160 -6.10 17.36 12.56
CA GLY A 160 -6.22 17.18 14.02
C GLY A 160 -5.22 17.96 14.88
N GLY A 161 -4.50 18.93 14.31
CA GLY A 161 -3.74 19.94 15.08
C GLY A 161 -2.23 19.99 14.83
N GLU A 162 -1.53 20.73 15.70
CA GLU A 162 -0.14 21.18 15.49
C GLU A 162 0.87 20.02 15.35
N GLN A 163 0.67 18.90 16.05
CA GLN A 163 1.60 17.76 15.97
C GLN A 163 1.62 17.14 14.58
N SER A 164 0.45 16.97 13.94
CA SER A 164 0.36 16.42 12.59
C SER A 164 1.02 17.34 11.58
N VAL A 165 0.82 18.65 11.70
CA VAL A 165 1.47 19.68 10.87
C VAL A 165 2.99 19.62 11.01
N ARG A 166 3.48 19.55 12.26
CA ARG A 166 4.91 19.44 12.58
C ARG A 166 5.55 18.22 11.95
N PHE A 167 4.99 17.04 12.22
CA PHE A 167 5.59 15.78 11.73
C PHE A 167 5.48 15.65 10.20
N ALA A 168 4.37 16.07 9.59
CA ALA A 168 4.28 16.13 8.14
C ALA A 168 5.38 17.03 7.55
N GLY A 169 5.67 18.16 8.18
CA GLY A 169 6.81 19.01 7.80
C GLY A 169 8.16 18.28 7.91
N HIS A 170 8.42 17.58 9.02
CA HIS A 170 9.65 16.78 9.20
C HIS A 170 9.79 15.74 8.10
N LEU A 171 8.74 14.96 7.83
CA LEU A 171 8.72 13.92 6.82
C LEU A 171 8.98 14.51 5.43
N ILE A 172 8.20 15.51 5.02
CA ILE A 172 8.29 16.10 3.67
C ILE A 172 9.68 16.68 3.41
N VAL A 173 10.22 17.46 4.34
CA VAL A 173 11.52 18.11 4.16
C VAL A 173 12.65 17.08 4.20
N SER A 174 12.57 16.05 5.06
CA SER A 174 13.56 14.97 5.08
C SER A 174 13.57 14.16 3.76
N LEU A 175 12.39 13.78 3.25
CA LEU A 175 12.26 13.10 1.96
C LEU A 175 12.89 13.90 0.82
N ARG A 176 12.76 15.23 0.86
CA ARG A 176 13.15 16.13 -0.23
C ARG A 176 14.62 16.53 -0.16
N LYS A 177 15.09 16.96 1.01
CA LYS A 177 16.44 17.52 1.19
C LYS A 177 17.49 16.47 1.53
N VAL A 178 17.13 15.44 2.30
CA VAL A 178 18.07 14.40 2.74
C VAL A 178 18.09 13.25 1.76
N LEU A 179 16.91 12.71 1.42
CA LEU A 179 16.80 11.53 0.56
C LEU A 179 16.71 11.87 -0.92
N GLY A 180 16.41 13.13 -1.26
CA GLY A 180 16.34 13.59 -2.65
C GLY A 180 15.14 13.06 -3.45
N SER A 181 14.11 12.53 -2.79
CA SER A 181 12.92 11.96 -3.42
C SER A 181 12.23 12.98 -4.32
N LYS A 182 11.79 12.52 -5.49
CA LYS A 182 11.09 13.35 -6.50
C LYS A 182 9.63 12.97 -6.68
N LEU A 183 9.15 11.96 -5.95
CA LEU A 183 7.73 11.59 -5.98
C LEU A 183 6.84 12.78 -5.61
N PRO A 184 5.79 13.11 -6.38
CA PRO A 184 4.83 14.12 -6.00
C PRO A 184 4.16 13.73 -4.66
N ILE A 185 3.90 14.72 -3.81
CA ILE A 185 3.29 14.54 -2.50
C ILE A 185 1.93 15.22 -2.51
N GLN A 186 0.90 14.50 -2.08
CA GLN A 186 -0.44 15.03 -1.84
C GLN A 186 -0.80 14.85 -0.36
N ILE A 187 -0.97 15.97 0.34
CA ILE A 187 -1.55 16.01 1.67
C ILE A 187 -3.07 15.91 1.55
N VAL A 188 -3.68 15.01 2.32
CA VAL A 188 -5.13 14.84 2.36
C VAL A 188 -5.65 15.19 3.74
N TYR A 189 -6.76 15.93 3.81
CA TYR A 189 -7.33 16.43 5.07
C TYR A 189 -8.87 16.44 4.99
N ALA A 190 -9.54 16.49 6.15
CA ALA A 190 -10.99 16.44 6.30
C ALA A 190 -11.63 17.81 6.55
N GLY A 191 -11.59 18.66 5.53
CA GLY A 191 -12.20 20.00 5.57
C GLY A 191 -11.38 21.06 6.31
N GLU A 192 -11.84 22.31 6.24
CA GLU A 192 -11.10 23.48 6.73
C GLU A 192 -10.86 23.48 8.24
N ASP A 193 -11.74 22.84 9.02
CA ASP A 193 -11.56 22.73 10.47
C ASP A 193 -10.48 21.71 10.87
N ASP A 194 -10.18 20.74 10.00
CA ASP A 194 -9.19 19.69 10.25
C ASP A 194 -7.77 20.15 9.92
N LEU A 195 -7.60 20.80 8.75
CA LEU A 195 -6.35 21.42 8.34
C LEU A 195 -6.61 22.81 7.72
N PRO A 196 -6.68 23.86 8.55
CA PRO A 196 -6.98 25.20 8.09
C PRO A 196 -5.97 25.72 7.07
N LYS A 197 -6.40 26.66 6.21
CA LYS A 197 -5.56 27.30 5.19
C LYS A 197 -4.26 27.88 5.75
N LYS A 198 -4.29 28.40 6.98
CA LYS A 198 -3.07 28.90 7.65
C LYS A 198 -2.01 27.79 7.79
N ASP A 199 -2.42 26.58 8.18
CA ASP A 199 -1.52 25.46 8.42
C ASP A 199 -1.08 24.81 7.11
N ARG A 200 -1.96 24.77 6.11
CA ARG A 200 -1.58 24.42 4.73
C ARG A 200 -0.52 25.35 4.18
N ASN A 201 -0.69 26.66 4.38
CA ASN A 201 0.31 27.66 3.98
C ASN A 201 1.63 27.46 4.73
N ARG A 202 1.60 27.26 6.06
CA ARG A 202 2.79 26.97 6.88
C ARG A 202 3.59 25.79 6.34
N ILE A 203 2.92 24.68 5.98
CA ILE A 203 3.58 23.51 5.37
C ILE A 203 4.14 23.86 3.98
N SER A 204 3.35 24.47 3.11
CA SER A 204 3.76 24.76 1.72
C SER A 204 4.93 25.75 1.62
N ASN A 205 5.12 26.58 2.65
CA ASN A 205 6.19 27.57 2.73
C ASN A 205 7.49 26.99 3.33
N LEU A 206 7.49 25.74 3.79
CA LEU A 206 8.72 25.08 4.24
C LEU A 206 9.67 24.92 3.05
N ASP A 207 10.95 25.21 3.27
CA ASP A 207 11.97 24.98 2.26
C ASP A 207 12.13 23.47 2.01
N GLY A 208 11.89 23.04 0.77
CA GLY A 208 11.79 21.63 0.37
C GLY A 208 10.36 21.12 0.18
N ALA A 209 9.34 21.82 0.66
CA ALA A 209 7.92 21.44 0.50
C ALA A 209 7.23 22.06 -0.73
N SER A 210 8.01 22.70 -1.63
CA SER A 210 7.48 23.26 -2.88
C SER A 210 6.80 22.17 -3.72
N GLY A 211 5.58 22.42 -4.18
CA GLY A 211 4.83 21.49 -5.04
C GLY A 211 4.07 20.40 -4.28
N VAL A 212 3.96 20.48 -2.95
CA VAL A 212 2.99 19.68 -2.18
C VAL A 212 1.57 20.12 -2.57
N GLU A 213 0.73 19.15 -2.91
CA GLU A 213 -0.69 19.38 -3.20
C GLU A 213 -1.56 19.13 -1.97
N PHE A 214 -2.68 19.84 -1.87
CA PHE A 214 -3.64 19.67 -0.79
C PHE A 214 -4.99 19.22 -1.35
N LEU A 215 -5.48 18.08 -0.86
CA LEU A 215 -6.78 17.53 -1.22
C LEU A 215 -7.71 17.54 -0.01
N ASP A 216 -8.76 18.36 -0.07
CA ASP A 216 -9.89 18.21 0.85
C ASP A 216 -10.68 16.96 0.45
N ILE A 217 -10.68 15.95 1.33
CA ILE A 217 -11.33 14.67 1.06
C ILE A 217 -12.86 14.81 0.94
N PHE A 218 -13.44 15.85 1.54
CA PHE A 218 -14.88 16.15 1.43
C PHE A 218 -15.27 16.65 0.04
N THR A 219 -14.31 16.98 -0.81
CA THR A 219 -14.60 17.22 -2.23
C THR A 219 -14.78 15.93 -3.02
N VAL A 220 -14.33 14.79 -2.49
CA VAL A 220 -14.37 13.49 -3.15
C VAL A 220 -15.50 12.62 -2.62
N PHE A 221 -15.65 12.56 -1.29
CA PHE A 221 -16.65 11.74 -0.61
C PHE A 221 -17.57 12.62 0.25
N ASP A 222 -18.85 12.29 0.27
CA ASP A 222 -19.80 12.92 1.20
C ASP A 222 -19.55 12.40 2.62
N ASP A 223 -19.21 13.32 3.53
CA ASP A 223 -18.88 12.99 4.92
C ASP A 223 -20.09 12.81 5.83
N THR A 224 -21.31 13.02 5.31
CA THR A 224 -22.55 12.96 6.10
C THR A 224 -22.63 11.69 6.97
N THR A 225 -22.22 10.55 6.42
CA THR A 225 -22.17 9.25 7.12
C THR A 225 -20.77 8.78 7.48
N LEU A 226 -19.71 9.30 6.87
CA LEU A 226 -18.35 8.82 7.09
C LEU A 226 -17.74 9.35 8.38
N LYS A 227 -18.07 10.59 8.79
CA LYS A 227 -17.53 11.24 9.99
C LYS A 227 -16.00 11.18 10.05
N LEU A 228 -15.31 11.55 8.97
CA LEU A 228 -13.86 11.39 8.84
C LEU A 228 -13.07 12.38 9.71
N LYS A 229 -13.57 13.62 9.86
CA LYS A 229 -12.92 14.64 10.70
C LYS A 229 -12.69 14.13 12.13
N ASP A 230 -13.72 13.52 12.72
CA ASP A 230 -13.67 12.96 14.07
C ASP A 230 -13.34 11.45 14.07
N GLY A 231 -13.02 10.88 12.90
CA GLY A 231 -12.79 9.45 12.69
C GLY A 231 -11.36 8.98 12.95
N GLY A 232 -10.45 9.89 13.32
CA GLY A 232 -9.05 9.59 13.58
C GLY A 232 -8.38 8.95 12.37
N TRP A 233 -7.99 7.68 12.48
CA TRP A 233 -7.30 6.95 11.41
C TRP A 233 -8.18 6.62 10.20
N ALA A 234 -9.50 6.74 10.31
CA ALA A 234 -10.43 6.35 9.24
C ALA A 234 -10.12 7.05 7.91
N ILE A 235 -9.64 8.30 7.97
CA ILE A 235 -9.28 9.10 6.79
C ILE A 235 -8.22 8.42 5.91
N LYS A 236 -7.33 7.56 6.47
CA LYS A 236 -6.24 6.91 5.74
C LYS A 236 -6.71 6.16 4.48
N ALA A 237 -7.73 5.32 4.63
CA ALA A 237 -8.28 4.54 3.53
C ALA A 237 -8.90 5.44 2.44
N PHE A 238 -9.64 6.47 2.85
CA PHE A 238 -10.26 7.43 1.94
C PHE A 238 -9.22 8.34 1.27
N ALA A 239 -8.16 8.72 1.97
CA ALA A 239 -7.05 9.50 1.43
C ALA A 239 -6.34 8.73 0.33
N LEU A 240 -6.01 7.46 0.56
CA LEU A 240 -5.42 6.62 -0.48
C LEU A 240 -6.38 6.45 -1.65
N LEU A 241 -7.66 6.16 -1.39
CA LEU A 241 -8.68 5.94 -2.43
C LEU A 241 -8.93 7.18 -3.28
N GLY A 242 -9.13 8.34 -2.65
CA GLY A 242 -9.47 9.62 -3.31
C GLY A 242 -8.29 10.39 -3.89
N SER A 243 -7.05 10.01 -3.55
CA SER A 243 -5.85 10.63 -4.13
C SER A 243 -5.74 10.43 -5.64
N ARG A 244 -5.06 11.35 -6.32
CA ARG A 244 -4.94 11.31 -7.79
C ARG A 244 -3.94 10.28 -8.34
N PHE A 245 -3.17 9.60 -7.49
CA PHE A 245 -2.13 8.68 -7.95
C PHE A 245 -2.72 7.32 -8.29
N GLU A 246 -2.30 6.71 -9.40
CA GLU A 246 -2.69 5.32 -9.72
C GLU A 246 -1.89 4.33 -8.86
N GLU A 247 -0.62 4.62 -8.64
CA GLU A 247 0.29 3.88 -7.76
C GLU A 247 0.68 4.80 -6.59
N ALA A 248 0.32 4.45 -5.36
CA ALA A 248 0.42 5.35 -4.23
C ALA A 248 1.12 4.72 -3.02
N ILE A 249 1.93 5.53 -2.33
CA ILE A 249 2.49 5.23 -1.01
C ILE A 249 1.73 6.10 -0.01
N LEU A 250 0.89 5.49 0.82
CA LEU A 250 0.30 6.15 1.99
C LEU A 250 1.35 6.17 3.11
N LEU A 251 1.55 7.33 3.75
CA LEU A 251 2.46 7.49 4.89
C LEU A 251 1.73 8.12 6.08
N ASP A 252 2.01 7.62 7.28
CA ASP A 252 1.80 8.39 8.50
C ASP A 252 2.68 9.65 8.51
N ALA A 253 2.18 10.73 9.13
CA ALA A 253 2.89 12.00 9.19
C ALA A 253 4.23 11.90 9.96
N ASP A 254 4.37 10.92 10.85
CA ASP A 254 5.56 10.68 11.67
C ASP A 254 6.38 9.44 11.25
N ALA A 255 6.20 8.98 10.03
CA ALA A 255 7.13 8.03 9.42
C ALA A 255 8.49 8.69 9.18
N VAL A 256 9.57 7.90 9.27
CA VAL A 256 10.95 8.33 8.98
C VAL A 256 11.59 7.32 8.05
N PHE A 257 12.25 7.81 7.00
CA PHE A 257 12.88 6.98 5.97
C PHE A 257 14.40 7.02 6.07
N LEU A 258 15.03 5.87 5.84
CA LEU A 258 16.49 5.74 5.67
C LEU A 258 16.90 5.53 4.21
N GLN A 259 15.96 5.15 3.35
CA GLN A 259 16.15 5.08 1.90
C GLN A 259 15.08 5.90 1.18
N GLN A 260 15.31 6.16 -0.11
CA GLN A 260 14.31 6.80 -0.96
C GLN A 260 12.99 6.01 -0.98
N PRO A 261 11.82 6.66 -0.77
CA PRO A 261 10.52 5.98 -0.78
C PRO A 261 10.19 5.33 -2.13
N GLU A 262 10.82 5.78 -3.23
CA GLU A 262 10.77 5.13 -4.54
C GLU A 262 11.10 3.62 -4.48
N LYS A 263 11.97 3.21 -3.53
CA LYS A 263 12.33 1.81 -3.30
C LYS A 263 11.16 0.92 -2.91
N LEU A 264 10.08 1.48 -2.38
CA LEU A 264 8.86 0.74 -2.08
C LEU A 264 8.20 0.18 -3.36
N PHE A 265 8.28 0.91 -4.48
CA PHE A 265 7.77 0.44 -5.77
C PHE A 265 8.67 -0.60 -6.45
N GLU A 266 9.89 -0.81 -5.94
CA GLU A 266 10.84 -1.81 -6.44
C GLU A 266 10.79 -3.13 -5.66
N GLN A 267 10.06 -3.19 -4.53
CA GLN A 267 9.95 -4.40 -3.73
C GLN A 267 9.20 -5.49 -4.50
N ARG A 268 9.65 -6.75 -4.37
CA ARG A 268 9.02 -7.91 -5.02
C ARG A 268 7.53 -8.01 -4.67
N ALA A 269 7.19 -7.89 -3.39
CA ALA A 269 5.81 -7.84 -2.90
C ALA A 269 4.94 -6.86 -3.71
N TYR A 270 5.42 -5.62 -3.88
CA TYR A 270 4.70 -4.61 -4.65
C TYR A 270 4.66 -4.93 -6.15
N THR A 271 5.80 -5.22 -6.78
CA THR A 271 5.87 -5.42 -8.24
C THR A 271 5.01 -6.61 -8.69
N GLU A 272 5.01 -7.70 -7.93
CA GLU A 272 4.24 -8.91 -8.24
C GLU A 272 2.76 -8.77 -7.89
N LYS A 273 2.43 -8.23 -6.71
CA LYS A 273 1.05 -8.23 -6.17
C LYS A 273 0.31 -6.91 -6.39
N GLY A 274 1.06 -5.81 -6.48
CA GLY A 274 0.53 -4.44 -6.57
C GLY A 274 0.06 -3.90 -5.23
N ALA A 275 0.37 -4.59 -4.13
CA ALA A 275 0.06 -4.19 -2.77
C ALA A 275 1.18 -4.70 -1.86
N LEU A 276 1.82 -3.79 -1.13
CA LEU A 276 2.83 -4.09 -0.11
C LEU A 276 2.37 -3.51 1.22
N LEU A 277 2.35 -4.38 2.24
CA LEU A 277 2.01 -4.07 3.63
C LEU A 277 3.23 -4.35 4.53
N PHE A 278 3.19 -3.85 5.76
CA PHE A 278 4.26 -4.00 6.75
C PHE A 278 3.72 -4.64 8.01
N HIS A 279 4.52 -5.52 8.61
CA HIS A 279 4.06 -6.30 9.76
C HIS A 279 4.17 -5.50 11.06
N ASP A 280 3.19 -5.59 11.95
CA ASP A 280 3.36 -5.07 13.32
C ASP A 280 4.31 -5.98 14.13
N ARG A 281 4.37 -5.79 15.44
CA ARG A 281 5.26 -6.52 16.36
C ARG A 281 4.63 -7.86 16.72
N LEU A 282 5.47 -8.89 16.85
CA LEU A 282 5.08 -10.17 17.43
C LEU A 282 4.93 -10.06 18.96
N LEU A 283 3.75 -9.63 19.40
CA LEU A 283 3.39 -9.48 20.80
C LEU A 283 2.13 -10.28 21.14
N TRP A 284 2.02 -10.64 22.42
CA TRP A 284 0.80 -11.16 23.04
C TRP A 284 0.17 -12.36 22.33
N GLN A 285 0.97 -13.39 22.05
CA GLN A 285 0.47 -14.65 21.51
C GLN A 285 -0.70 -15.21 22.34
N HIS A 286 -1.75 -15.66 21.65
CA HIS A 286 -3.03 -16.14 22.18
C HIS A 286 -3.88 -15.09 22.92
N ALA A 287 -3.48 -13.81 22.91
CA ALA A 287 -4.36 -12.73 23.35
C ALA A 287 -5.52 -12.55 22.36
N PHE A 288 -6.54 -11.79 22.75
CA PHE A 288 -7.68 -11.44 21.88
C PHE A 288 -8.37 -12.64 21.21
N LYS A 289 -8.51 -13.78 21.89
CA LYS A 289 -9.13 -15.01 21.36
C LYS A 289 -10.41 -14.78 20.55
N GLN A 290 -11.30 -13.90 21.03
CA GLN A 290 -12.55 -13.57 20.33
C GLN A 290 -12.33 -12.91 18.96
N ARG A 291 -11.26 -12.12 18.79
CA ARG A 291 -10.84 -11.54 17.51
C ARG A 291 -10.37 -12.64 16.56
N HIS A 292 -9.55 -13.58 17.02
CA HIS A 292 -9.10 -14.71 16.20
C HIS A 292 -10.25 -15.64 15.78
N GLU A 293 -11.16 -15.96 16.70
CA GLU A 293 -12.37 -16.72 16.39
C GLU A 293 -13.22 -15.98 15.35
N TRP A 294 -13.36 -14.66 15.48
CA TRP A 294 -14.07 -13.84 14.50
C TRP A 294 -13.39 -13.82 13.12
N TRP A 295 -12.07 -13.68 13.05
CA TRP A 295 -11.35 -13.78 11.79
C TRP A 295 -11.53 -15.15 11.12
N LYS A 296 -11.47 -16.25 11.89
CA LYS A 296 -11.70 -17.61 11.37
C LYS A 296 -13.13 -17.81 10.86
N ASP A 297 -14.12 -17.15 11.47
CA ASP A 297 -15.51 -17.16 11.00
C ASP A 297 -15.72 -16.30 9.74
N GLN A 298 -15.05 -15.15 9.64
CA GLN A 298 -15.22 -14.21 8.53
C GLN A 298 -14.32 -14.52 7.32
N ILE A 299 -13.16 -15.15 7.51
CA ILE A 299 -12.23 -15.56 6.45
C ILE A 299 -12.43 -17.06 6.19
N LYS A 300 -13.52 -17.40 5.49
CA LYS A 300 -13.89 -18.80 5.25
C LYS A 300 -13.03 -19.48 4.18
N GLU A 301 -12.42 -18.69 3.30
CA GLU A 301 -11.51 -19.14 2.24
C GLU A 301 -10.22 -18.32 2.28
N PRO A 302 -9.30 -18.62 3.22
CA PRO A 302 -8.02 -17.93 3.31
C PRO A 302 -7.17 -18.21 2.07
N THR A 303 -6.52 -17.18 1.55
CA THR A 303 -5.55 -17.30 0.46
C THR A 303 -4.26 -17.92 0.98
N ALA A 304 -3.38 -18.31 0.04
CA ALA A 304 -2.05 -18.82 0.39
C ALA A 304 -1.18 -17.80 1.15
N GLU A 305 -1.51 -16.50 1.07
CA GLU A 305 -0.80 -15.45 1.80
C GLU A 305 -0.96 -15.61 3.32
N MET A 306 -2.14 -16.08 3.77
CA MET A 306 -2.44 -16.30 5.18
C MET A 306 -1.53 -17.35 5.83
N ASN A 307 -0.86 -18.22 5.05
CA ASN A 307 0.11 -19.17 5.59
C ASN A 307 1.40 -18.48 6.08
N ASN A 308 1.68 -17.26 5.63
CA ASN A 308 2.83 -16.47 6.07
C ASN A 308 2.53 -15.64 7.33
N SER A 309 1.26 -15.53 7.73
CA SER A 309 0.82 -14.71 8.86
C SER A 309 0.88 -15.49 10.17
N LEU A 310 1.76 -15.10 11.08
CA LEU A 310 1.83 -15.64 12.44
C LEU A 310 0.63 -15.22 13.31
N VAL A 311 -0.05 -14.13 12.96
CA VAL A 311 -1.35 -13.77 13.55
C VAL A 311 -2.41 -14.80 13.21
N TRP A 312 -2.37 -15.35 12.00
CA TRP A 312 -3.30 -16.39 11.56
C TRP A 312 -2.91 -17.80 11.99
N THR A 313 -1.62 -18.17 11.86
CA THR A 313 -1.14 -19.53 12.09
C THR A 313 -0.78 -19.81 13.54
N GLU A 314 -0.40 -18.78 14.31
CA GLU A 314 0.12 -18.91 15.67
C GLU A 314 -0.61 -18.02 16.70
N ASP A 315 -1.71 -17.37 16.30
CA ASP A 315 -2.56 -16.51 17.13
C ASP A 315 -1.79 -15.33 17.81
N TYR A 316 -0.86 -14.67 17.12
CA TYR A 316 -0.30 -13.37 17.56
C TYR A 316 -1.31 -12.22 17.44
N ALA A 317 -1.13 -11.13 18.18
CA ALA A 317 -2.21 -10.15 18.36
C ALA A 317 -2.50 -9.22 17.16
N GLU A 318 -1.47 -8.66 16.53
CA GLU A 318 -1.59 -7.57 15.54
C GLU A 318 -0.76 -7.92 14.32
N GLU A 319 -1.32 -7.78 13.12
CA GLU A 319 -0.65 -8.21 11.89
C GLU A 319 0.01 -7.04 11.17
N CYS A 320 -0.66 -5.88 11.12
CA CYS A 320 -0.28 -4.82 10.20
C CYS A 320 0.13 -3.52 10.90
N ASP A 321 1.28 -2.99 10.53
CA ASP A 321 1.59 -1.58 10.73
C ASP A 321 1.13 -0.76 9.51
N SER A 322 0.10 0.08 9.71
CA SER A 322 -0.44 0.99 8.69
C SER A 322 0.30 2.33 8.61
N GLY A 323 1.52 2.42 9.15
CA GLY A 323 2.42 3.57 8.99
C GLY A 323 2.86 3.80 7.54
N VAL A 324 2.98 2.72 6.77
CA VAL A 324 3.19 2.75 5.33
C VAL A 324 2.28 1.72 4.66
N VAL A 325 1.56 2.13 3.62
CA VAL A 325 0.81 1.23 2.75
C VAL A 325 1.10 1.57 1.30
N VAL A 326 1.47 0.56 0.49
CA VAL A 326 1.80 0.78 -0.92
C VAL A 326 0.79 0.05 -1.79
N LEU A 327 0.08 0.77 -2.67
CA LEU A 327 -1.00 0.18 -3.45
C LEU A 327 -1.06 0.70 -4.88
N ASN A 328 -1.25 -0.22 -5.82
CA ASN A 328 -1.60 0.05 -7.21
C ASN A 328 -3.13 -0.01 -7.38
N LYS A 329 -3.79 1.15 -7.40
CA LYS A 329 -5.23 1.32 -7.63
C LYS A 329 -5.64 1.08 -9.09
N GLY A 330 -4.68 1.02 -10.01
CA GLY A 330 -4.92 0.65 -11.41
C GLY A 330 -5.26 -0.83 -11.59
N ARG A 331 -4.88 -1.69 -10.64
CA ARG A 331 -5.31 -3.10 -10.63
C ARG A 331 -6.71 -3.22 -10.06
N VAL A 332 -7.65 -3.74 -10.85
CA VAL A 332 -9.07 -3.86 -10.48
C VAL A 332 -9.28 -4.56 -9.13
N SER A 333 -8.60 -5.67 -8.90
CA SER A 333 -8.69 -6.39 -7.62
C SER A 333 -8.29 -5.50 -6.45
N ASN A 334 -7.16 -4.79 -6.57
CA ASN A 334 -6.60 -3.98 -5.48
C ASN A 334 -7.46 -2.73 -5.22
N LEU A 335 -8.06 -2.14 -6.26
CA LEU A 335 -9.04 -1.07 -6.10
C LEU A 335 -10.27 -1.56 -5.33
N VAL A 336 -10.81 -2.72 -5.69
CA VAL A 336 -11.99 -3.28 -5.01
C VAL A 336 -11.67 -3.70 -3.58
N GLY A 337 -10.47 -4.25 -3.34
CA GLY A 337 -9.96 -4.46 -1.99
C GLY A 337 -9.86 -3.16 -1.20
N LEU A 338 -9.34 -2.07 -1.79
CA LEU A 338 -9.31 -0.76 -1.15
C LEU A 338 -10.71 -0.19 -0.86
N LEU A 339 -11.70 -0.43 -1.72
CA LEU A 339 -13.10 -0.08 -1.42
C LEU A 339 -13.60 -0.86 -0.19
N HIS A 340 -13.22 -2.12 -0.04
CA HIS A 340 -13.52 -2.91 1.14
C HIS A 340 -12.77 -2.40 2.39
N VAL A 341 -11.52 -1.96 2.28
CA VAL A 341 -10.79 -1.30 3.38
C VAL A 341 -11.52 -0.01 3.79
N ALA A 342 -11.94 0.82 2.82
CA ALA A 342 -12.69 2.04 3.08
C ALA A 342 -14.06 1.75 3.72
N TRP A 343 -14.76 0.70 3.29
CA TRP A 343 -16.02 0.25 3.91
C TRP A 343 -15.85 -0.08 5.39
N GLN A 344 -14.79 -0.83 5.74
CA GLN A 344 -14.46 -1.14 7.13
C GLN A 344 -14.19 0.11 7.99
N ASN A 345 -13.77 1.21 7.36
CA ASN A 345 -13.49 2.48 8.00
C ASN A 345 -14.65 3.50 7.90
N THR A 346 -15.80 3.12 7.34
CA THR A 346 -17.04 3.91 7.49
C THR A 346 -17.46 3.95 8.95
N HIS A 347 -18.16 5.01 9.37
CA HIS A 347 -18.47 5.26 10.78
C HIS A 347 -19.15 4.07 11.46
N ASP A 348 -20.25 3.59 10.88
CA ASP A 348 -21.05 2.56 11.54
C ASP A 348 -20.30 1.22 11.61
N VAL A 349 -19.53 0.87 10.57
CA VAL A 349 -18.75 -0.38 10.55
C VAL A 349 -17.56 -0.31 11.51
N ARG A 350 -16.84 0.82 11.57
CA ARG A 350 -15.67 0.94 12.45
C ARG A 350 -16.03 0.99 13.92
N GLU A 351 -17.11 1.71 14.27
CA GLU A 351 -17.55 1.87 15.65
C GLU A 351 -18.22 0.59 16.19
N GLU A 352 -18.87 -0.19 15.33
CA GLU A 352 -19.46 -1.48 15.68
C GLU A 352 -18.39 -2.60 15.74
N VAL A 353 -17.50 -2.67 14.75
CA VAL A 353 -16.64 -3.85 14.53
C VAL A 353 -15.16 -3.49 14.46
N THR A 354 -14.72 -2.75 13.45
CA THR A 354 -13.29 -2.64 13.09
C THR A 354 -12.44 -2.13 14.26
N TYR A 355 -12.85 -1.05 14.93
CA TYR A 355 -12.08 -0.42 16.01
C TYR A 355 -12.39 -1.03 17.38
N ARG A 356 -13.43 -1.87 17.46
CA ARG A 356 -13.76 -2.67 18.65
C ARG A 356 -12.96 -3.95 18.71
N LEU A 357 -12.74 -4.57 17.56
CA LEU A 357 -11.96 -5.78 17.44
C LEU A 357 -10.49 -5.44 17.30
N GLY A 358 -10.08 -4.54 16.40
CA GLY A 358 -8.68 -4.17 16.16
C GLY A 358 -8.23 -2.89 16.87
N HIS A 359 -7.03 -2.41 16.52
CA HIS A 359 -6.51 -1.12 16.96
C HIS A 359 -6.53 -0.09 15.82
N GLY A 360 -7.62 0.66 15.72
CA GLY A 360 -7.80 1.62 14.63
C GLY A 360 -7.95 0.94 13.27
N ASP A 361 -7.34 1.53 12.24
CA ASP A 361 -7.47 1.09 10.84
C ASP A 361 -6.56 -0.09 10.47
N LYS A 362 -5.56 -0.42 11.29
CA LYS A 362 -4.45 -1.33 10.98
C LYS A 362 -4.88 -2.64 10.31
N GLU A 363 -5.72 -3.40 11.01
CA GLU A 363 -6.15 -4.72 10.56
C GLU A 363 -7.10 -4.66 9.35
N SER A 364 -7.70 -3.49 9.08
CA SER A 364 -8.62 -3.35 7.95
C SER A 364 -7.92 -3.48 6.60
N TRP A 365 -6.64 -3.14 6.51
CA TRP A 365 -5.85 -3.15 5.28
C TRP A 365 -5.71 -4.54 4.69
N TRP A 366 -5.11 -5.47 5.43
CA TRP A 366 -4.95 -6.84 4.96
C TRP A 366 -6.29 -7.56 4.90
N LEU A 367 -7.19 -7.34 5.87
CA LEU A 367 -8.48 -8.01 5.90
C LEU A 367 -9.35 -7.64 4.70
N GLY A 368 -9.35 -6.36 4.31
CA GLY A 368 -10.11 -5.88 3.15
C GLY A 368 -9.55 -6.40 1.83
N LEU A 369 -8.22 -6.48 1.72
CA LEU A 369 -7.55 -7.07 0.56
C LEU A 369 -7.82 -8.58 0.47
N GLU A 370 -7.70 -9.31 1.58
CA GLU A 370 -7.94 -10.75 1.70
C GLU A 370 -9.39 -11.14 1.35
N LEU A 371 -10.36 -10.51 2.03
CA LEU A 371 -11.78 -10.76 1.79
C LEU A 371 -12.20 -10.34 0.38
N GLY A 372 -11.68 -9.20 -0.10
CA GLY A 372 -11.92 -8.70 -1.45
C GLY A 372 -11.25 -9.52 -2.57
N GLY A 373 -10.41 -10.51 -2.24
CA GLY A 373 -9.71 -11.35 -3.21
C GLY A 373 -8.58 -10.62 -3.96
N SER A 374 -8.01 -9.59 -3.34
CA SER A 374 -6.82 -8.89 -3.83
C SER A 374 -5.58 -9.74 -3.63
N ARG A 375 -4.55 -9.48 -4.44
CA ARG A 375 -3.20 -10.01 -4.18
C ARG A 375 -2.44 -8.94 -3.40
N TYR A 376 -1.88 -9.34 -2.27
CA TYR A 376 -0.99 -8.54 -1.45
C TYR A 376 0.12 -9.43 -0.91
N GLU A 377 1.13 -8.82 -0.33
CA GLU A 377 2.21 -9.49 0.39
C GLU A 377 2.74 -8.51 1.43
N PHE A 378 3.05 -9.01 2.61
CA PHE A 378 3.73 -8.23 3.63
C PHE A 378 5.24 -8.17 3.35
N GLU A 379 5.94 -7.26 4.02
CA GLU A 379 7.39 -7.36 4.11
C GLU A 379 7.79 -8.73 4.71
N LYS A 380 9.02 -9.19 4.44
CA LYS A 380 9.48 -10.52 4.86
C LYS A 380 9.53 -10.70 6.38
N HIS A 381 9.85 -9.64 7.12
CA HIS A 381 10.12 -9.67 8.55
C HIS A 381 8.98 -9.04 9.33
N TYR A 382 8.69 -9.56 10.51
CA TYR A 382 7.85 -8.83 11.46
C TYR A 382 8.58 -7.57 11.94
N GLY A 383 7.84 -6.62 12.54
CA GLY A 383 8.37 -5.34 12.97
C GLY A 383 9.74 -5.46 13.64
N SER A 384 10.72 -4.72 13.12
CA SER A 384 12.09 -4.65 13.63
C SER A 384 12.24 -3.54 14.67
N MET A 385 13.33 -3.55 15.42
CA MET A 385 13.64 -2.54 16.42
C MET A 385 14.80 -1.65 15.95
N LEU A 386 14.64 -0.33 16.05
CA LEU A 386 15.70 0.67 15.86
C LEU A 386 15.78 1.54 17.11
N GLY A 387 16.93 1.63 17.76
CA GLY A 387 17.07 2.41 18.98
C GLY A 387 18.45 2.36 19.62
N TRP A 388 18.45 2.29 20.95
CA TRP A 388 19.65 2.38 21.79
C TRP A 388 19.95 1.05 22.47
N GLY A 389 21.25 0.74 22.55
CA GLY A 389 21.73 -0.51 23.09
C GLY A 389 21.70 -0.57 24.61
N LYS A 390 21.35 -1.74 25.15
CA LYS A 390 21.56 -2.12 26.55
C LYS A 390 22.45 -3.35 26.61
N GLY A 391 23.36 -3.37 27.59
CA GLY A 391 24.35 -4.43 27.71
C GLY A 391 25.29 -4.24 28.90
N LYS A 392 26.17 -5.22 29.13
CA LYS A 392 27.24 -5.17 30.14
C LYS A 392 28.59 -5.12 29.45
N GLU A 393 29.53 -4.35 30.02
CA GLU A 393 30.94 -4.35 29.62
C GLU A 393 31.18 -4.11 28.10
N GLY A 394 30.32 -3.28 27.48
CA GLY A 394 30.42 -2.94 26.05
C GLY A 394 29.79 -3.94 25.08
N ASN A 395 29.27 -5.07 25.56
CA ASN A 395 28.53 -6.02 24.73
C ASN A 395 27.02 -5.71 24.76
N VAL A 396 26.51 -5.13 23.69
CA VAL A 396 25.08 -4.81 23.53
C VAL A 396 24.31 -6.08 23.15
N THR A 397 23.29 -6.43 23.93
CA THR A 397 22.48 -7.65 23.75
C THR A 397 20.99 -7.36 23.56
N GLU A 398 20.59 -6.11 23.74
CA GLU A 398 19.20 -5.65 23.70
C GLU A 398 19.16 -4.27 23.05
N VAL A 399 18.18 -4.03 22.18
CA VAL A 399 17.91 -2.71 21.62
C VAL A 399 16.54 -2.24 22.07
N CYS A 400 16.45 -1.01 22.58
CA CYS A 400 15.20 -0.44 23.10
C CYS A 400 14.82 0.85 22.39
N SER A 401 13.52 1.03 22.15
CA SER A 401 12.96 2.22 21.50
C SER A 401 11.46 2.38 21.72
N PHE A 402 10.90 3.48 21.22
CA PHE A 402 9.47 3.72 21.10
C PHE A 402 8.93 3.42 19.70
N VAL A 403 9.82 3.19 18.75
CA VAL A 403 9.51 3.06 17.32
C VAL A 403 9.43 1.60 16.89
N ILE A 404 8.85 1.38 15.73
CA ILE A 404 8.86 0.11 14.99
C ILE A 404 9.55 0.38 13.65
N ALA A 405 10.53 -0.44 13.30
CA ALA A 405 11.33 -0.31 12.09
C ALA A 405 11.03 -1.43 11.10
N HIS A 406 11.33 -1.16 9.84
CA HIS A 406 10.98 -2.03 8.72
C HIS A 406 12.15 -2.10 7.73
N THR A 407 12.26 -3.24 7.06
CA THR A 407 13.39 -3.53 6.16
C THR A 407 12.93 -3.71 4.72
N ASP A 408 13.83 -3.47 3.77
CA ASP A 408 13.61 -3.87 2.39
C ASP A 408 13.84 -5.39 2.18
N GLN A 409 13.55 -5.88 0.98
CA GLN A 409 13.77 -7.28 0.58
C GLN A 409 15.23 -7.76 0.61
N LYS A 410 16.19 -6.87 0.88
CA LYS A 410 17.63 -7.18 1.03
C LYS A 410 18.08 -7.07 2.48
N ASP A 411 17.12 -7.06 3.40
CA ASP A 411 17.31 -7.00 4.84
C ASP A 411 18.11 -5.72 5.23
N LYS A 412 17.81 -4.59 4.58
CA LYS A 412 18.33 -3.26 4.94
C LYS A 412 17.24 -2.37 5.51
N LEU A 413 17.56 -1.58 6.53
CA LEU A 413 16.62 -0.61 7.11
C LEU A 413 16.06 0.30 6.02
N LEU A 414 14.74 0.40 5.98
CA LEU A 414 14.01 1.14 4.96
C LEU A 414 13.34 2.36 5.57
N TRP A 415 12.52 2.14 6.59
CA TRP A 415 11.76 3.17 7.29
C TRP A 415 11.40 2.72 8.71
N TYR A 416 10.94 3.64 9.55
CA TYR A 416 10.36 3.34 10.85
C TYR A 416 9.23 4.31 11.21
N ASN A 417 8.30 3.87 12.05
CA ASN A 417 7.18 4.69 12.54
C ASN A 417 7.49 5.21 13.96
N GLY A 418 7.38 6.53 14.19
CA GLY A 418 7.45 7.11 15.53
C GLY A 418 8.24 8.42 15.67
N SER A 419 8.44 9.17 14.58
CA SER A 419 9.14 10.46 14.49
C SER A 419 10.66 10.40 14.72
N LEU A 420 11.35 11.51 14.42
CA LEU A 420 12.78 11.70 14.70
C LEU A 420 13.08 11.98 16.19
N LEU A 421 12.05 12.16 17.02
CA LEU A 421 12.21 12.41 18.45
C LEU A 421 12.48 11.10 19.17
N LYS A 422 13.36 11.15 20.18
CA LYS A 422 13.62 10.00 21.05
C LYS A 422 12.37 9.54 21.77
N ASN A 423 11.59 10.49 22.29
CA ASN A 423 10.31 10.22 22.93
C ASN A 423 9.34 11.38 22.71
N LYS A 424 8.56 11.31 21.62
CA LYS A 424 7.59 12.35 21.25
C LYS A 424 6.51 12.66 22.30
N ARG A 425 6.29 11.78 23.29
CA ARG A 425 5.27 11.97 24.34
C ARG A 425 5.80 12.75 25.53
N VAL A 426 7.01 12.43 25.97
CA VAL A 426 7.58 12.92 27.24
C VAL A 426 8.59 14.04 27.00
N ASP A 427 9.28 14.01 25.85
CA ASP A 427 10.29 15.00 25.47
C ASP A 427 10.06 15.45 24.01
N PRO A 428 9.14 16.41 23.78
CA PRO A 428 8.75 16.83 22.43
C PRO A 428 9.84 17.58 21.66
N ASP A 429 10.97 17.94 22.29
CA ASP A 429 12.10 18.61 21.64
C ASP A 429 13.40 17.76 21.68
N GLY A 430 13.34 16.56 22.28
CA GLY A 430 14.47 15.65 22.44
C GLY A 430 14.77 14.81 21.19
N TYR A 431 15.67 15.30 20.36
CA TYR A 431 16.21 14.54 19.22
C TYR A 431 17.44 13.73 19.61
N GLU A 432 17.50 12.47 19.20
CA GLU A 432 18.67 11.63 19.40
C GLU A 432 18.76 10.59 18.27
N VAL A 433 19.96 10.40 17.74
CA VAL A 433 20.21 9.41 16.69
C VAL A 433 20.25 8.04 17.34
N ALA A 434 19.47 7.10 16.80
CA ALA A 434 19.57 5.70 17.18
C ALA A 434 20.96 5.14 16.80
N GLU A 435 21.40 4.09 17.49
CA GLU A 435 22.75 3.53 17.32
C GLU A 435 22.72 2.11 16.78
N TYR A 436 21.70 1.35 17.17
CA TYR A 436 21.60 -0.08 16.92
C TYR A 436 20.21 -0.44 16.41
N TRP A 437 20.13 -1.58 15.75
CA TRP A 437 18.86 -2.17 15.34
C TRP A 437 18.93 -3.70 15.38
N MET A 438 17.75 -4.31 15.43
CA MET A 438 17.56 -5.76 15.48
C MET A 438 16.33 -6.13 14.64
N MET A 439 16.38 -7.31 14.02
CA MET A 439 15.27 -7.93 13.30
C MET A 439 15.13 -9.38 13.74
N ASP A 440 13.94 -9.98 13.56
CA ASP A 440 13.63 -11.36 13.94
C ASP A 440 13.92 -11.72 15.42
N GLY A 441 14.00 -10.72 16.29
CA GLY A 441 14.20 -10.90 17.72
C GLY A 441 12.89 -10.97 18.50
N LYS A 442 13.00 -11.29 19.79
CA LYS A 442 11.87 -11.33 20.71
C LYS A 442 11.49 -9.93 21.18
N TRP A 443 10.25 -9.53 20.95
CA TRP A 443 9.70 -8.25 21.42
C TRP A 443 9.31 -8.30 22.90
N HIS A 444 9.72 -7.27 23.65
CA HIS A 444 9.33 -6.99 25.02
C HIS A 444 8.63 -5.64 25.08
N LYS A 445 7.33 -5.65 25.36
CA LYS A 445 6.54 -4.42 25.43
C LYS A 445 6.86 -3.63 26.70
N GLY A 446 7.08 -2.31 26.56
CA GLY A 446 7.20 -1.38 27.69
C GLY A 446 5.94 -1.41 28.57
N ARG A 447 6.09 -1.18 29.89
CA ARG A 447 4.99 -1.29 30.86
C ARG A 447 3.89 -0.26 30.62
N THR A 448 4.28 0.96 30.30
CA THR A 448 3.39 2.07 29.96
C THR A 448 3.70 2.58 28.55
N LYS A 449 2.89 3.53 28.07
CA LYS A 449 3.17 4.22 26.78
C LYS A 449 4.38 5.16 26.86
N ASP A 450 4.89 5.41 28.06
CA ASP A 450 6.04 6.28 28.30
C ASP A 450 7.33 5.47 28.52
N ASP A 451 7.24 4.13 28.56
CA ASP A 451 8.36 3.20 28.62
C ASP A 451 8.73 2.64 27.24
N MET A 452 10.03 2.56 26.97
CA MET A 452 10.53 1.91 25.75
C MET A 452 10.14 0.43 25.71
N SER A 453 9.86 -0.06 24.50
CA SER A 453 9.84 -1.48 24.20
C SER A 453 11.24 -1.91 23.78
N CYS A 454 11.56 -3.19 23.92
CA CYS A 454 12.88 -3.70 23.64
C CYS A 454 12.83 -4.98 22.80
N MET A 455 13.91 -5.28 22.10
CA MET A 455 14.10 -6.53 21.36
C MET A 455 15.35 -7.24 21.87
N THR A 456 15.28 -8.56 22.03
CA THR A 456 16.38 -9.45 22.44
C THR A 456 16.46 -10.67 21.53
N ASP A 457 17.36 -11.60 21.84
CA ASP A 457 17.40 -12.96 21.27
C ASP A 457 17.63 -13.01 19.74
N SER A 458 18.29 -11.98 19.19
CA SER A 458 18.75 -11.93 17.79
C SER A 458 20.05 -11.13 17.70
N GLU A 459 20.63 -11.04 16.50
CA GLU A 459 21.84 -10.26 16.23
C GLU A 459 21.59 -8.76 16.43
N VAL A 460 22.46 -8.11 17.20
CA VAL A 460 22.49 -6.65 17.33
C VAL A 460 23.36 -6.08 16.21
N MET A 461 22.76 -5.27 15.35
CA MET A 461 23.45 -4.60 14.26
C MET A 461 23.67 -3.13 14.61
N GLU A 462 24.88 -2.64 14.40
CA GLU A 462 25.17 -1.21 14.48
C GLU A 462 24.69 -0.52 13.19
N LEU A 463 24.12 0.67 13.32
CA LEU A 463 23.84 1.49 12.15
C LEU A 463 25.13 1.83 11.41
N SER A 464 25.09 1.67 10.09
CA SER A 464 26.16 2.09 9.19
C SER A 464 26.40 3.60 9.27
N ALA A 465 27.57 4.03 8.81
CA ALA A 465 27.91 5.45 8.73
C ALA A 465 26.91 6.23 7.85
N GLU A 466 26.37 5.58 6.81
CA GLU A 466 25.34 6.13 5.92
C GLU A 466 24.00 6.33 6.65
N GLU A 467 23.49 5.30 7.31
CA GLU A 467 22.23 5.37 8.06
C GLU A 467 22.29 6.42 9.17
N LYS A 468 23.41 6.46 9.93
CA LYS A 468 23.62 7.50 10.94
C LYS A 468 23.70 8.90 10.32
N ARG A 469 24.25 9.04 9.10
CA ARG A 469 24.29 10.34 8.39
C ARG A 469 22.89 10.78 8.00
N VAL A 470 22.09 9.90 7.40
CA VAL A 470 20.70 10.20 7.02
C VAL A 470 19.87 10.64 8.22
N LEU A 471 19.95 9.93 9.35
CA LEU A 471 19.23 10.31 10.57
C LEU A 471 19.70 11.66 11.13
N ARG A 472 21.02 11.90 11.17
CA ARG A 472 21.57 13.20 11.60
C ARG A 472 21.08 14.34 10.73
N GLU A 473 21.19 14.21 9.41
CA GLU A 473 20.73 15.24 8.48
C GLU A 473 19.21 15.46 8.57
N SER A 474 18.43 14.38 8.75
CA SER A 474 16.98 14.45 8.96
C SER A 474 16.62 15.20 10.25
N ILE A 475 17.35 14.97 11.34
CA ILE A 475 17.19 15.71 12.60
C ILE A 475 17.50 17.19 12.41
N GLU A 476 18.59 17.53 11.72
CA GLU A 476 18.96 18.94 11.50
C GLU A 476 17.88 19.68 10.68
N VAL A 477 17.39 19.09 9.59
CA VAL A 477 16.29 19.72 8.84
C VAL A 477 14.97 19.75 9.64
N ALA A 478 14.71 18.78 10.51
CA ALA A 478 13.53 18.80 11.38
C ALA A 478 13.58 19.95 12.39
N LYS A 479 14.76 20.28 12.94
CA LYS A 479 14.95 21.45 13.80
C LYS A 479 14.72 22.77 13.05
N GLU A 480 15.14 22.85 11.79
CA GLU A 480 14.85 24.01 10.92
C GLU A 480 13.34 24.16 10.68
N VAL A 481 12.65 23.05 10.41
CA VAL A 481 11.19 23.02 10.26
C VAL A 481 10.52 23.50 11.53
N ASP A 482 10.91 23.00 12.70
CA ASP A 482 10.36 23.44 14.00
C ASP A 482 10.54 24.95 14.22
N SER A 483 11.73 25.49 13.91
CA SER A 483 11.99 26.93 14.02
C SER A 483 11.10 27.74 13.08
N THR A 484 10.83 27.23 11.89
CA THR A 484 10.01 27.90 10.88
C THR A 484 8.53 27.86 11.24
N LEU A 485 8.02 26.69 11.65
CA LEU A 485 6.63 26.51 12.08
C LEU A 485 6.30 27.29 13.35
N LYS A 486 7.25 27.52 14.26
CA LYS A 486 7.04 28.36 15.45
C LYS A 486 6.90 29.87 15.11
N LYS A 487 7.35 30.31 13.94
CA LYS A 487 7.37 31.73 13.52
C LYS A 487 6.16 32.15 12.69
N GLY A 488 5.54 31.23 11.97
CA GLY A 488 4.38 31.47 11.09
C GLY A 488 3.13 30.79 11.60
#